data_AF-A0AAN8CTP1-F1
#
_entry.id   AF-A0AAN8CTP1-F1
#
_cell.length_a   1.000
_cell.length_b   1.000
_cell.length_c   1.000
_cell.angle_alpha   90.00
_cell.angle_beta   90.00
_cell.angle_gamma   90.00
#
_symmetry.space_group_name_H-M   'P 1'
#
loop_
_entity.id
_entity.type
_entity.pdbx_description
1 polymer ?
#
loop_
_entity_poly.entity_id
_entity_poly.type
_entity_poly.pdbx_seq_one_letter_code
_entity_poly.pdbx_strand_id
1 'polypeptide(L)'
;MAHKLKPAQKAYFGFEDIKTKKKMSAAQAMKEMWLPYEAGNRFLEFQVATGGVYDPEMGCRRTMEDAIKMGWLTVRAAQNLQDLRNHTKNMTCPKTKLKICYKEALDNCLVEESNGMKMLQASSESSRGISSPYNASSAPGSAAGSRSGSRRGSRRSSVDLGTPLSLSTSYSRTTFNTLSPRSTY
;
A
#
# COMPACT_ATOMS: atom_id res chain seq x y z
N MET A 1 5.39 -8.86 -14.16
CA MET A 1 4.01 -8.51 -13.73
C MET A 1 2.91 -9.19 -14.57
N ALA A 2 3.11 -9.45 -15.87
CA ALA A 2 2.07 -10.00 -16.77
C ALA A 2 1.42 -11.33 -16.34
N HIS A 3 2.16 -12.24 -15.69
CA HIS A 3 1.62 -13.55 -15.29
C HIS A 3 0.48 -13.47 -14.25
N LYS A 4 0.41 -12.39 -13.45
CA LYS A 4 -0.64 -12.21 -12.43
C LYS A 4 -1.94 -11.59 -12.99
N LEU A 5 -1.90 -11.03 -14.20
CA LEU A 5 -3.05 -10.37 -14.81
C LEU A 5 -4.00 -11.37 -15.48
N LYS A 6 -3.48 -12.45 -16.06
CA LYS A 6 -4.28 -13.46 -16.77
C LYS A 6 -5.38 -14.08 -15.89
N PRO A 7 -5.11 -14.51 -14.64
CA PRO A 7 -6.16 -15.06 -13.77
C PRO A 7 -7.23 -14.03 -13.40
N ALA A 8 -6.84 -12.77 -13.16
CA ALA A 8 -7.77 -11.70 -12.84
C ALA A 8 -8.67 -11.36 -14.03
N GLN A 9 -8.13 -11.33 -15.25
CA GLN A 9 -8.91 -11.19 -16.47
C GLN A 9 -9.88 -12.35 -16.65
N LYS A 10 -9.45 -13.58 -16.39
CA LYS A 10 -10.32 -14.77 -16.47
C LYS A 10 -11.46 -14.73 -15.43
N ALA A 11 -11.22 -14.15 -14.25
CA ALA A 11 -12.27 -13.94 -13.25
C ALA A 11 -13.38 -12.96 -13.72
N TYR A 12 -13.09 -12.09 -14.69
CA TYR A 12 -14.07 -11.22 -15.34
C TYR A 12 -14.67 -11.87 -16.59
N PHE A 13 -13.86 -12.36 -17.53
CA PHE A 13 -14.36 -12.97 -18.78
C PHE A 13 -15.03 -14.34 -18.59
N GLY A 14 -14.79 -14.99 -17.45
CA GLY A 14 -15.30 -16.31 -17.12
C GLY A 14 -14.28 -17.43 -17.34
N PHE A 15 -14.44 -18.50 -16.56
CA PHE A 15 -13.67 -19.73 -16.70
C PHE A 15 -14.38 -20.67 -17.68
N GLU A 16 -13.92 -20.68 -18.94
CA GLU A 16 -14.50 -21.53 -19.98
C GLU A 16 -14.10 -23.00 -19.80
N ASP A 17 -15.09 -23.88 -19.76
CA ASP A 17 -14.89 -25.33 -19.85
C ASP A 17 -14.73 -25.77 -21.31
N ILE A 18 -13.67 -26.54 -21.57
CA ILE A 18 -13.33 -27.04 -22.91
C ILE A 18 -14.43 -27.96 -23.44
N LYS A 19 -15.06 -28.75 -22.56
CA LYS A 19 -16.06 -29.75 -22.97
C LYS A 19 -17.42 -29.13 -23.24
N THR A 20 -17.91 -28.31 -22.31
CA THR A 20 -19.26 -27.75 -22.37
C THR A 20 -19.33 -26.37 -23.01
N LYS A 21 -18.18 -25.71 -23.23
CA LYS A 21 -18.07 -24.30 -23.66
C LYS A 21 -18.76 -23.31 -22.73
N LYS A 22 -19.15 -23.78 -21.55
CA LYS A 22 -19.79 -22.99 -20.50
C LYS A 22 -18.77 -22.09 -19.83
N LYS A 23 -19.13 -20.83 -19.54
CA LYS A 23 -18.29 -19.91 -18.78
C LYS A 23 -18.73 -19.88 -17.32
N MET A 24 -17.84 -20.24 -16.41
CA MET A 24 -18.11 -20.16 -14.98
C MET A 24 -17.69 -18.81 -14.40
N SER A 25 -18.48 -18.27 -13.47
CA SER A 25 -18.09 -17.11 -12.67
C SER A 25 -16.92 -17.44 -11.74
N ALA A 26 -16.25 -16.43 -11.18
CA ALA A 26 -15.19 -16.66 -10.19
C ALA A 26 -15.67 -17.47 -8.97
N ALA A 27 -16.91 -17.24 -8.51
CA ALA A 27 -17.49 -17.98 -7.39
C ALA A 27 -17.68 -19.47 -7.72
N GLN A 28 -18.20 -19.76 -8.92
CA GLN A 28 -18.35 -21.13 -9.40
C GLN A 28 -16.99 -21.81 -9.60
N ALA A 29 -16.03 -21.11 -10.22
CA ALA A 29 -14.69 -21.65 -10.43
C ALA A 29 -13.95 -21.94 -9.13
N MET A 30 -14.18 -21.18 -8.05
CA MET A 30 -13.67 -21.52 -6.72
C MET A 30 -14.28 -22.81 -6.18
N LYS A 31 -15.59 -22.98 -6.32
CA LYS A 31 -16.32 -24.16 -5.84
C LYS A 31 -15.88 -25.43 -6.56
N GLU A 32 -15.65 -25.35 -7.86
CA GLU A 32 -15.15 -26.45 -8.69
C GLU A 32 -13.62 -26.64 -8.61
N MET A 33 -12.93 -25.85 -7.78
CA MET A 33 -11.46 -25.90 -7.58
C MET A 33 -10.62 -25.49 -8.81
N TRP A 34 -11.19 -24.75 -9.75
CA TRP A 34 -10.48 -24.18 -10.92
C TRP A 34 -9.74 -22.88 -10.58
N LEU A 35 -10.12 -22.25 -9.47
CA LEU A 35 -9.56 -21.01 -8.97
C LEU A 35 -9.17 -21.19 -7.49
N PRO A 36 -7.88 -21.03 -7.13
CA PRO A 36 -7.45 -21.13 -5.73
C PRO A 36 -8.24 -20.18 -4.83
N TYR A 37 -8.67 -20.68 -3.67
CA TYR A 37 -9.55 -19.95 -2.74
C TYR A 37 -9.05 -18.54 -2.43
N GLU A 38 -7.76 -18.41 -2.09
CA GLU A 38 -7.11 -17.13 -1.82
C GLU A 38 -7.22 -16.11 -2.96
N ALA A 39 -7.03 -16.56 -4.21
CA ALA A 39 -7.12 -15.68 -5.37
C ALA A 39 -8.57 -15.34 -5.69
N GLY A 40 -9.46 -16.33 -5.62
CA GLY A 40 -10.87 -16.13 -5.91
C GLY A 40 -11.56 -15.24 -4.88
N ASN A 41 -11.25 -15.40 -3.58
CA ASN A 41 -11.80 -14.54 -2.55
C ASN A 41 -11.45 -13.06 -2.82
N ARG A 42 -10.19 -12.77 -3.16
CA ARG A 42 -9.78 -11.42 -3.57
C ARG A 42 -10.58 -10.92 -4.76
N PHE A 43 -10.72 -11.70 -5.84
CA PHE A 43 -11.48 -11.28 -7.01
C PHE A 43 -12.96 -11.02 -6.71
N LEU A 44 -13.56 -11.84 -5.85
CA LEU A 44 -14.93 -11.63 -5.39
C LEU A 44 -15.08 -10.37 -4.53
N GLU A 45 -14.14 -10.09 -3.62
CA GLU A 45 -14.13 -8.84 -2.85
C GLU A 45 -14.14 -7.61 -3.78
N PHE A 46 -13.31 -7.60 -4.84
CA PHE A 46 -13.31 -6.53 -5.84
C PHE A 46 -14.65 -6.40 -6.57
N GLN A 47 -15.23 -7.52 -7.01
CA GLN A 47 -16.51 -7.54 -7.71
C GLN A 47 -17.65 -7.02 -6.82
N VAL A 48 -17.76 -7.53 -5.60
CA VAL A 48 -18.78 -7.11 -4.64
C VAL A 48 -18.65 -5.62 -4.30
N ALA A 49 -17.44 -5.14 -4.03
CA ALA A 49 -17.18 -3.73 -3.74
C ALA A 49 -17.51 -2.79 -4.92
N THR A 50 -17.62 -3.32 -6.13
CA THR A 50 -17.96 -2.58 -7.37
C THR A 50 -19.37 -2.85 -7.89
N GLY A 51 -20.23 -3.48 -7.08
CA GLY A 51 -21.67 -3.62 -7.38
C GLY A 51 -22.20 -5.05 -7.50
N GLY A 52 -21.40 -6.07 -7.18
CA GLY A 52 -21.87 -7.46 -7.12
C GLY A 52 -21.04 -8.44 -7.94
N VAL A 53 -21.36 -9.72 -7.80
CA VAL A 53 -20.64 -10.84 -8.44
C VAL A 53 -20.88 -10.81 -9.94
N TYR A 54 -19.84 -10.96 -10.74
CA TYR A 54 -19.97 -10.90 -12.20
C TYR A 54 -20.42 -12.24 -12.80
N ASP A 55 -21.43 -12.19 -13.66
CA ASP A 55 -21.96 -13.31 -14.45
C ASP A 55 -21.37 -13.24 -15.88
N PRO A 56 -20.40 -14.11 -16.22
CA PRO A 56 -19.76 -14.08 -17.53
C PRO A 56 -20.62 -14.66 -18.66
N GLU A 57 -21.69 -15.40 -18.35
CA GLU A 57 -22.62 -15.91 -19.37
C GLU A 57 -23.58 -14.81 -19.82
N MET A 58 -24.11 -14.05 -18.86
CA MET A 58 -25.06 -12.97 -19.12
C MET A 58 -24.39 -11.61 -19.36
N GLY A 59 -23.09 -11.47 -19.04
CA GLY A 59 -22.36 -10.22 -19.17
C GLY A 59 -22.82 -9.12 -18.21
N CYS A 60 -23.36 -9.50 -17.05
CA CYS A 60 -23.94 -8.56 -16.09
C CYS A 60 -23.49 -8.85 -14.65
N ARG A 61 -23.76 -7.93 -13.73
CA ARG A 61 -23.53 -8.13 -12.29
C ARG A 61 -24.79 -8.70 -11.64
N ARG A 62 -24.59 -9.66 -10.75
CA ARG A 62 -25.62 -10.26 -9.89
C ARG A 62 -25.47 -9.73 -8.48
N THR A 63 -26.61 -9.52 -7.82
CA THR A 63 -26.64 -9.22 -6.39
C THR A 63 -26.11 -10.41 -5.59
N MET A 64 -25.73 -10.18 -4.34
CA MET A 64 -25.26 -11.26 -3.47
C MET A 64 -26.38 -12.27 -3.21
N GLU A 65 -27.60 -11.79 -3.06
CA GLU A 65 -28.81 -12.57 -2.85
C GLU A 65 -29.08 -13.49 -4.04
N ASP A 66 -28.94 -12.98 -5.27
CA ASP A 66 -29.09 -13.79 -6.48
C ASP A 66 -27.98 -14.83 -6.59
N ALA A 67 -26.73 -14.46 -6.29
CA ALA A 67 -25.61 -15.40 -6.30
C ALA A 67 -25.79 -16.54 -5.29
N ILE A 68 -26.42 -16.28 -4.14
CA ILE A 68 -26.79 -17.32 -3.16
C ILE A 68 -27.91 -18.21 -3.71
N LYS A 69 -28.99 -17.63 -4.26
CA LYS A 69 -30.11 -18.38 -4.85
C LYS A 69 -29.68 -19.29 -6.00
N MET A 70 -28.73 -18.82 -6.81
CA MET A 70 -28.14 -19.59 -7.91
C MET A 70 -27.09 -20.62 -7.45
N GLY A 71 -26.78 -20.67 -6.15
CA GLY A 71 -25.84 -21.63 -5.55
C GLY A 71 -24.36 -21.37 -5.86
N TRP A 72 -24.02 -20.14 -6.28
CA TRP A 72 -22.64 -19.72 -6.56
C TRP A 72 -21.89 -19.40 -5.28
N LEU A 73 -22.58 -18.77 -4.32
CA LEU A 73 -22.06 -18.44 -3.00
C LEU A 73 -22.87 -19.13 -1.91
N THR A 74 -22.20 -19.46 -0.81
CA THR A 74 -22.87 -19.83 0.44
C THR A 74 -23.21 -18.58 1.24
N VAL A 75 -24.21 -18.65 2.11
CA VAL A 75 -24.58 -17.53 3.00
C VAL A 75 -23.37 -17.06 3.83
N ARG A 76 -22.57 -18.00 4.34
CA ARG A 76 -21.34 -17.68 5.09
C ARG A 76 -20.29 -16.99 4.23
N ALA A 77 -20.07 -17.46 3.00
CA ALA A 77 -19.12 -16.80 2.09
C ALA A 77 -19.58 -15.37 1.75
N ALA A 78 -20.88 -15.17 1.52
CA ALA A 78 -21.45 -13.85 1.27
C ALA A 78 -21.25 -12.88 2.44
N GLN A 79 -21.47 -13.34 3.68
CA GLN A 79 -21.22 -12.55 4.90
C GLN A 79 -19.75 -12.18 5.04
N ASN A 80 -18.84 -13.14 4.80
CA ASN A 80 -17.40 -12.88 4.85
C ASN A 80 -16.95 -11.82 3.82
N LEU A 81 -17.54 -11.84 2.63
CA LEU A 81 -17.25 -10.86 1.57
C LEU A 81 -17.77 -9.46 1.90
N GLN A 82 -18.77 -9.31 2.77
CA GLN A 82 -19.29 -8.02 3.21
C GLN A 82 -18.54 -7.44 4.41
N ASP A 83 -18.02 -8.29 5.30
CA ASP A 83 -17.33 -7.84 6.51
C ASP A 83 -15.90 -7.37 6.20
N LEU A 84 -15.69 -6.06 6.38
CA LEU A 84 -14.39 -5.40 6.16
C LEU A 84 -13.28 -6.00 7.03
N ARG A 85 -13.60 -6.56 8.20
CA ARG A 85 -12.61 -7.16 9.11
C ARG A 85 -11.97 -8.41 8.51
N ASN A 86 -12.67 -9.09 7.61
CA ASN A 86 -12.20 -10.30 6.93
C ASN A 86 -11.45 -9.97 5.64
N HIS A 87 -11.53 -8.73 5.15
CA HIS A 87 -10.85 -8.34 3.92
C HIS A 87 -9.34 -8.29 4.13
N THR A 88 -8.61 -8.96 3.24
CA THR A 88 -7.15 -8.97 3.33
C THR A 88 -6.59 -7.59 2.97
N LYS A 89 -5.57 -7.13 3.71
CA LYS A 89 -4.87 -5.85 3.46
C LYS A 89 -3.69 -6.03 2.51
N ASN A 90 -3.98 -6.42 1.28
CA ASN A 90 -2.98 -6.77 0.26
C ASN A 90 -2.49 -5.58 -0.58
N MET A 91 -3.06 -4.39 -0.43
CA MET A 91 -2.61 -3.18 -1.14
C MET A 91 -1.84 -2.25 -0.20
N THR A 92 -1.03 -1.35 -0.77
CA THR A 92 -0.32 -0.31 -0.01
C THR A 92 -0.85 1.05 -0.41
N CYS A 93 -1.30 1.86 0.55
CA CYS A 93 -1.78 3.21 0.30
C CYS A 93 -0.65 4.09 -0.26
N PRO A 94 -0.82 4.74 -1.43
CA PRO A 94 0.23 5.60 -1.99
C PRO A 94 0.57 6.82 -1.12
N LYS A 95 -0.40 7.35 -0.37
CA LYS A 95 -0.25 8.50 0.54
C LYS A 95 0.38 8.11 1.88
N THR A 96 -0.25 7.19 2.61
CA THR A 96 0.16 6.85 4.00
C THR A 96 1.20 5.75 4.09
N LYS A 97 1.46 5.03 3.00
CA LYS A 97 2.33 3.83 2.94
C LYS A 97 1.87 2.64 3.80
N LEU A 98 0.71 2.74 4.44
CA LEU A 98 0.12 1.66 5.23
C LEU A 98 -0.55 0.61 4.34
N LYS A 99 -0.67 -0.62 4.85
CA LYS A 99 -1.43 -1.69 4.20
C LYS A 99 -2.92 -1.42 4.31
N ILE A 100 -3.62 -1.51 3.18
CA ILE A 100 -5.07 -1.28 3.06
C ILE A 100 -5.73 -2.38 2.23
N CYS A 101 -7.02 -2.61 2.46
CA CYS A 101 -7.86 -3.45 1.59
C CYS A 101 -8.50 -2.63 0.46
N TYR A 102 -9.18 -3.30 -0.48
CA TYR A 102 -9.78 -2.61 -1.62
C TYR A 102 -10.96 -1.72 -1.26
N LYS A 103 -11.79 -2.15 -0.32
CA LYS A 103 -12.92 -1.33 0.15
C LYS A 103 -12.43 -0.05 0.85
N GLU A 104 -11.43 -0.16 1.73
CA GLU A 104 -10.76 1.00 2.33
C GLU A 104 -10.19 1.93 1.26
N ALA A 105 -9.58 1.40 0.19
CA ALA A 105 -9.12 2.22 -0.92
C ALA A 105 -10.26 2.98 -1.60
N LEU A 106 -11.34 2.28 -1.97
CA LEU A 106 -12.50 2.90 -2.61
C LEU A 106 -13.16 4.00 -1.76
N ASP A 107 -13.18 3.83 -0.44
CA ASP A 107 -13.75 4.79 0.49
C ASP A 107 -12.88 6.06 0.65
N ASN A 108 -11.58 5.94 0.38
CA ASN A 108 -10.64 7.06 0.39
C ASN A 108 -10.39 7.67 -1.00
N CYS A 109 -11.07 7.18 -2.04
CA CYS A 109 -10.92 7.70 -3.39
C CYS A 109 -11.63 9.05 -3.55
N LEU A 110 -11.01 9.92 -4.34
CA LEU A 110 -11.66 11.07 -4.92
C LEU A 110 -12.25 10.68 -6.28
N VAL A 111 -13.41 11.23 -6.63
CA VAL A 111 -13.99 11.04 -7.96
C VAL A 111 -13.60 12.22 -8.83
N GLU A 112 -12.97 11.94 -9.96
CA GLU A 112 -12.67 12.97 -10.96
C GLU A 112 -13.95 13.35 -11.72
N GLU A 113 -14.27 14.64 -11.75
CA GLU A 113 -15.54 15.14 -12.32
C GLU A 113 -15.65 14.96 -13.84
N SER A 114 -14.51 14.94 -14.54
CA SER A 114 -14.46 14.90 -16.02
C SER A 114 -14.88 13.53 -16.59
N ASN A 115 -14.55 12.45 -15.89
CA ASN A 115 -14.65 11.07 -16.41
C ASN A 115 -15.24 10.08 -15.38
N GLY A 116 -15.53 10.52 -14.16
CA GLY A 116 -16.07 9.69 -13.08
C GLY A 116 -15.06 8.68 -12.49
N MET A 117 -13.77 8.79 -12.80
CA MET A 117 -12.75 7.86 -12.31
C MET A 117 -12.49 8.06 -10.82
N LYS A 118 -12.36 6.95 -10.10
CA LYS A 118 -11.96 6.94 -8.69
C LYS A 118 -10.43 6.96 -8.57
N MET A 119 -9.88 8.03 -8.02
CA MET A 119 -8.44 8.23 -7.85
C MET A 119 -8.02 8.23 -6.38
N LEU A 120 -6.88 7.58 -6.10
CA LEU A 120 -6.22 7.66 -4.80
C LEU A 120 -5.17 8.77 -4.81
N GLN A 121 -5.11 9.53 -3.72
CA GLN A 121 -4.05 10.52 -3.53
C GLN A 121 -2.67 9.85 -3.40
N ALA A 122 -1.68 10.42 -4.07
CA ALA A 122 -0.28 10.04 -3.92
C ALA A 122 0.41 10.87 -2.83
N SER A 123 1.50 10.34 -2.28
CA SER A 123 2.44 11.12 -1.46
C SER A 123 3.11 12.17 -2.33
N SER A 124 3.30 13.40 -1.81
CA SER A 124 4.06 14.45 -2.49
C SER A 124 5.53 14.10 -2.67
N GLU A 125 6.08 13.32 -1.74
CA GLU A 125 7.45 12.83 -1.78
C GLU A 125 7.53 11.51 -2.55
N SER A 126 8.29 11.50 -3.64
CA SER A 126 8.63 10.29 -4.40
C SER A 126 9.70 9.49 -3.67
N SER A 127 9.67 8.16 -3.81
CA SER A 127 10.75 7.28 -3.35
C SER A 127 12.09 7.53 -4.06
N ARG A 128 12.07 8.28 -5.17
CA ARG A 128 13.26 8.74 -5.91
C ARG A 128 13.63 10.20 -5.61
N GLY A 129 13.01 10.84 -4.61
CA GLY A 129 13.28 12.24 -4.24
C GLY A 129 12.77 13.30 -5.23
N ILE A 130 11.95 12.89 -6.20
CA ILE A 130 11.31 13.80 -7.17
C ILE A 130 10.02 14.33 -6.54
N SER A 131 9.93 15.64 -6.32
CA SER A 131 8.68 16.24 -5.83
C SER A 131 7.58 16.15 -6.88
N SER A 132 6.35 15.87 -6.43
CA SER A 132 5.17 15.92 -7.29
C SER A 132 4.91 17.36 -7.78
N PRO A 133 4.75 17.60 -9.10
CA PRO A 133 4.41 18.92 -9.62
C PRO A 133 3.03 19.43 -9.17
N TYR A 134 2.19 18.55 -8.60
CA TYR A 134 0.89 18.89 -8.03
C TYR A 134 0.96 19.30 -6.56
N ASN A 135 2.13 19.27 -5.93
CA ASN A 135 2.31 19.76 -4.58
C ASN A 135 2.52 21.28 -4.63
N ALA A 136 1.52 22.07 -4.21
CA ALA A 136 1.55 23.54 -4.27
C ALA A 136 2.72 24.16 -3.48
N SER A 137 3.26 23.45 -2.48
CA SER A 137 4.46 23.85 -1.74
C SER A 137 5.77 23.60 -2.50
N SER A 138 5.72 22.98 -3.68
CA SER A 138 6.85 22.72 -4.58
C SER A 138 6.89 23.65 -5.80
N ALA A 139 6.10 24.73 -5.79
CA ALA A 139 6.26 25.80 -6.77
C ALA A 139 7.72 26.29 -6.76
N PRO A 140 8.43 26.28 -7.91
CA PRO A 140 9.76 26.85 -8.02
C PRO A 140 9.62 28.38 -7.91
N GLY A 141 9.58 28.89 -6.68
CA GLY A 141 9.31 30.30 -6.39
C GLY A 141 9.38 30.69 -4.92
N SER A 142 9.35 29.74 -3.98
CA SER A 142 9.52 30.04 -2.55
C SER A 142 11.00 30.24 -2.21
N ALA A 143 11.52 31.42 -2.55
CA ALA A 143 12.77 31.93 -2.00
C ALA A 143 12.59 32.26 -0.51
N ALA A 144 13.06 31.39 0.38
CA ALA A 144 13.42 31.78 1.74
C ALA A 144 14.93 31.98 1.78
N GLY A 145 15.35 33.23 1.59
CA GLY A 145 16.75 33.62 1.61
C GLY A 145 17.38 33.45 2.99
N SER A 146 18.33 32.53 3.08
CA SER A 146 19.35 32.52 4.15
C SER A 146 20.72 32.73 3.51
N ARG A 147 20.99 33.98 3.11
CA ARG A 147 22.34 34.48 2.82
C ARG A 147 22.66 35.57 3.84
N SER A 148 23.43 35.21 4.86
CA SER A 148 24.36 36.15 5.48
C SER A 148 25.75 35.54 5.35
N GLY A 149 26.50 36.07 4.40
CA GLY A 149 27.90 35.75 4.21
C GLY A 149 28.78 36.52 5.19
N SER A 150 29.94 35.97 5.48
CA SER A 150 31.11 36.74 5.90
C SER A 150 32.34 36.03 5.33
N ARG A 151 32.79 36.54 4.18
CA ARG A 151 34.14 36.31 3.65
C ARG A 151 35.04 37.42 4.18
N ARG A 152 36.20 37.09 4.78
CA ARG A 152 37.52 37.62 4.41
C ARG A 152 38.59 37.23 5.43
N GLY A 153 39.77 36.87 4.93
CA GLY A 153 41.02 37.06 5.67
C GLY A 153 42.04 35.94 5.55
N SER A 154 42.75 35.89 4.42
CA SER A 154 43.96 35.07 4.22
C SER A 154 45.09 35.46 5.19
N ARG A 155 46.00 34.52 5.53
CA ARG A 155 47.42 34.49 5.12
C ARG A 155 48.23 33.42 5.87
N ARG A 156 49.30 32.99 5.19
CA ARG A 156 50.29 31.94 5.48
C ARG A 156 51.27 32.28 6.63
N SER A 157 51.99 31.23 7.09
CA SER A 157 53.30 31.21 7.80
C SER A 157 53.31 31.72 9.25
N SER A 158 54.14 31.24 10.18
CA SER A 158 55.22 30.22 10.24
C SER A 158 55.76 30.12 11.68
N VAL A 159 56.24 28.93 12.07
CA VAL A 159 57.30 28.56 13.06
C VAL A 159 57.28 29.01 14.54
N ASP A 160 57.75 28.08 15.37
CA ASP A 160 57.80 27.97 16.84
C ASP A 160 58.52 29.07 17.65
N LEU A 161 58.07 29.29 18.90
CA LEU A 161 58.88 29.16 20.13
C LEU A 161 58.01 29.36 21.40
N GLY A 162 58.22 28.51 22.44
CA GLY A 162 58.05 28.90 23.85
C GLY A 162 56.82 28.42 24.62
N THR A 163 56.96 27.29 25.32
CA THR A 163 56.21 26.81 26.50
C THR A 163 56.29 27.78 27.71
N PRO A 164 55.66 27.51 28.88
CA PRO A 164 54.46 26.71 29.22
C PRO A 164 53.48 27.46 30.17
N LEU A 165 52.20 27.04 30.29
CA LEU A 165 51.57 26.71 31.60
C LEU A 165 50.09 26.24 31.49
N SER A 166 49.78 25.25 32.33
CA SER A 166 48.49 24.82 32.90
C SER A 166 47.32 24.42 31.97
N LEU A 167 47.20 23.12 31.70
CA LEU A 167 45.95 22.47 31.29
C LEU A 167 45.17 22.04 32.56
N SER A 168 43.91 22.46 32.68
CA SER A 168 42.91 21.78 33.52
C SER A 168 41.96 21.04 32.58
N THR A 169 42.04 19.71 32.59
CA THR A 169 41.12 18.82 31.87
C THR A 169 40.09 18.26 32.83
N SER A 170 38.82 18.64 32.66
CA SER A 170 37.69 18.02 33.33
C SER A 170 37.24 16.78 32.55
N TYR A 171 37.31 15.59 33.16
CA TYR A 171 36.65 14.39 32.66
C TYR A 171 35.34 14.16 33.45
N SER A 172 34.27 13.79 32.75
CA SER A 172 33.06 13.25 33.38
C SER A 172 33.07 11.73 33.19
N ARG A 173 33.01 10.98 34.30
CA ARG A 173 32.86 9.51 34.33
C ARG A 173 31.39 9.14 34.13
N THR A 174 31.10 8.27 33.18
CA THR A 174 29.85 7.49 33.13
C THR A 174 30.16 6.06 33.54
N THR A 175 29.56 5.60 34.64
CA THR A 175 29.59 4.21 35.09
C THR A 175 28.44 3.43 34.46
N PHE A 176 28.73 2.22 33.97
CA PHE A 176 27.75 1.24 33.52
C PHE A 176 27.64 0.16 34.60
N ASN A 177 26.43 -0.13 35.08
CA ASN A 177 26.19 -1.22 36.01
C ASN A 177 25.49 -2.37 35.26
N THR A 178 26.21 -3.46 35.04
CA THR A 178 25.69 -4.73 34.54
C THR A 178 25.58 -5.72 35.70
N LEU A 179 24.36 -6.14 36.03
CA LEU A 179 24.09 -7.24 36.97
C LEU A 179 23.82 -8.52 36.19
N SER A 180 24.57 -9.57 36.52
CA SER A 180 24.46 -10.96 36.03
C SER A 180 23.97 -11.86 37.17
N PRO A 181 23.31 -13.01 36.91
CA PRO A 181 22.45 -13.69 37.87
C PRO A 181 23.23 -14.69 38.72
N ARG A 182 22.68 -15.05 39.89
CA ARG A 182 23.15 -16.17 40.70
C ARG A 182 21.97 -17.07 41.10
N SER A 183 22.11 -18.34 40.75
CA SER A 183 21.31 -19.48 41.21
C SER A 183 22.05 -20.21 42.35
N THR A 184 21.33 -21.15 42.98
CA THR A 184 21.59 -22.00 44.18
C THR A 184 21.05 -21.40 45.48
N TYR A 185 20.25 -22.08 46.31
CA TYR A 185 19.95 -23.51 46.50
C TYR A 185 18.45 -23.81 46.44
#